data_AF-A0A970G430-F1
#
_entry.id   AF-A0A970G430-F1
#
_cell.length_a   1.000
_cell.length_b   1.000
_cell.length_c   1.000
_cell.angle_alpha   90.00
_cell.angle_beta   90.00
_cell.angle_gamma   90.00
#
_symmetry.space_group_name_H-M   'P 1'
#
loop_
_entity.id
_entity.type
_entity.pdbx_description
1 polymer ?
#
loop_
_entity_poly.entity_id
_entity_poly.type
_entity_poly.pdbx_seq_one_letter_code
_entity_poly.pdbx_strand_id
1 'polypeptide(L)' 'MNTNLTELVFILDRSGSMGGLEKDTIGGFNAMLDKQKQEKGQARVTTALFDNSYEL' A
#
# COMPACT_ATOMS: atom_id res chain seq x y z
N MET A 1 7.70 12.72 18.86
CA MET A 1 6.89 11.86 17.97
C MET A 1 5.56 12.55 17.77
N ASN A 2 5.11 12.74 16.52
CA ASN A 2 3.85 13.41 16.24
C ASN A 2 2.73 12.37 16.34
N THR A 3 1.91 12.44 17.38
CA THR A 3 0.89 11.41 17.70
C THR A 3 -0.34 11.45 16.80
N ASN A 4 -0.45 12.46 15.93
CA ASN A 4 -1.52 12.63 14.94
C ASN A 4 -1.13 12.20 13.51
N LEU A 5 0.07 11.62 13.34
CA LEU A 5 0.53 11.09 12.05
C LEU A 5 0.38 9.57 12.04
N THR A 6 -0.44 9.06 11.14
CA THR A 6 -0.53 7.61 10.87
C THR A 6 0.44 7.24 9.76
N GLU A 7 1.23 6.19 9.95
CA GLU A 7 2.07 5.64 8.87
C GLU A 7 1.46 4.36 8.32
N LEU A 8 1.22 4.35 7.01
CA LEU A 8 0.70 3.21 6.26
C LEU A 8 1.82 2.68 5.38
N VAL A 9 2.30 1.48 5.68
CA VAL A 9 3.35 0.82 4.90
C VAL A 9 2.71 -0.33 4.13
N PHE A 10 2.71 -0.22 2.80
CA PHE A 10 2.29 -1.27 1.89
C PHE A 10 3.52 -2.04 1.41
N ILE A 11 3.46 -3.37 1.50
CA ILE A 11 4.47 -4.27 0.94
C ILE A 11 3.74 -5.16 -0.05
N LEU A 12 3.96 -4.92 -1.34
CA LEU A 12 3.22 -5.61 -2.41
C LEU A 12 4.18 -6.51 -3.19
N ASP A 13 3.77 -7.76 -3.37
CA ASP A 13 4.47 -8.71 -4.23
C ASP A 13 4.18 -8.36 -5.70
N ARG A 14 5.24 -8.33 -6.52
CA ARG A 14 5.18 -8.17 -7.98
C ARG A 14 5.74 -9.39 -8.74
N SER A 15 6.01 -10.49 -8.04
CA SER A 15 6.50 -11.73 -8.61
C SER A 15 5.49 -12.34 -9.59
N GLY A 16 5.98 -13.22 -10.47
CA GLY A 16 5.12 -13.90 -11.45
C GLY A 16 3.99 -14.74 -10.83
N SER A 17 4.03 -15.01 -9.53
CA SER A 17 2.93 -15.66 -8.80
C SER A 17 1.67 -14.79 -8.68
N MET A 18 1.80 -13.49 -8.89
CA MET A 18 0.70 -12.51 -8.91
C MET A 18 -0.05 -12.46 -10.24
N GLY A 19 0.35 -13.31 -11.21
CA GLY A 19 -0.30 -13.40 -12.53
C GLY A 19 -1.81 -13.63 -12.41
N GLY A 20 -2.61 -12.65 -12.82
CA GLY A 20 -4.07 -12.69 -12.74
C GLY A 20 -4.68 -12.06 -11.47
N LEU A 21 -3.86 -11.68 -10.49
CA LEU A 21 -4.27 -11.01 -9.25
C LEU A 21 -3.91 -9.52 -9.23
N GLU A 22 -3.30 -8.99 -10.29
CA GLU A 22 -2.81 -7.61 -10.35
C GLU A 22 -3.96 -6.62 -10.21
N LYS A 23 -5.07 -6.89 -10.92
CA LYS A 23 -6.27 -6.04 -10.86
C LYS A 23 -6.88 -6.00 -9.47
N ASP A 24 -6.98 -7.15 -8.81
CA ASP A 24 -7.54 -7.25 -7.47
C ASP A 24 -6.62 -6.59 -6.44
N THR A 25 -5.31 -6.71 -6.62
CA THR A 25 -4.29 -6.07 -5.77
C THR A 25 -4.34 -4.55 -5.90
N ILE A 26 -4.39 -4.02 -7.12
CA ILE A 26 -4.54 -2.58 -7.38
C ILE A 26 -5.88 -2.08 -6.84
N GLY A 27 -6.96 -2.83 -7.05
CA GLY A 27 -8.28 -2.49 -6.54
C GLY A 27 -8.31 -2.41 -5.00
N GLY A 28 -7.74 -3.40 -4.33
CA GLY A 28 -7.62 -3.45 -2.87
C GLY A 28 -6.77 -2.31 -2.31
N PHE A 29 -5.65 -2.00 -2.96
CA PHE A 29 -4.78 -0.88 -2.60
C PHE A 29 -5.53 0.46 -2.66
N ASN A 30 -6.19 0.74 -3.79
CA ASN A 30 -6.95 1.98 -3.97
C ASN A 30 -8.11 2.09 -2.98
N ALA A 31 -8.85 1.00 -2.74
CA ALA A 31 -9.93 0.97 -1.77
C ALA A 31 -9.44 1.27 -0.34
N MET A 32 -8.25 0.79 0.03
CA MET A 32 -7.63 1.13 1.32
C MET A 32 -7.24 2.61 1.41
N LEU A 33 -6.66 3.17 0.35
CA LEU A 33 -6.34 4.60 0.32
C LEU A 33 -7.59 5.47 0.44
N ASP A 34 -8.67 5.12 -0.26
CA ASP A 34 -9.91 5.89 -0.22
C ASP A 34 -10.59 5.82 1.15
N LYS A 35 -10.51 4.68 1.84
CA LYS A 35 -10.93 4.58 3.25
C LYS A 35 -10.08 5.48 4.15
N GLN A 36 -8.75 5.45 4.01
CA GLN A 36 -7.86 6.26 4.86
C GLN A 36 -8.00 7.76 4.63
N LYS A 37 -8.35 8.20 3.42
CA LYS A 37 -8.66 9.62 3.13
C LYS A 37 -9.90 10.14 3.88
N GLN A 38 -10.79 9.27 4.33
CA GLN A 38 -11.98 9.65 5.10
C GLN A 38 -11.69 9.80 6.59
N GLU A 39 -10.58 9.24 7.08
CA GLU A 39 -10.15 9.37 8.46
C GLU A 39 -9.60 10.76 8.76
N LYS A 40 -9.81 11.24 9.99
CA LYS A 40 -9.28 12.53 10.42
C LYS A 40 -7.79 12.39 10.77
N GLY A 41 -6.98 13.35 10.33
CA GLY A 41 -5.56 13.43 10.67
C GLY A 41 -4.68 13.49 9.44
N GLN A 42 -3.40 13.22 9.63
CA GLN A 42 -2.44 13.10 8.53
C GLN A 42 -1.99 11.66 8.42
N ALA A 43 -1.86 11.18 7.19
CA ALA A 43 -1.33 9.86 6.91
C ALA A 43 -0.13 9.98 5.96
N ARG A 44 0.97 9.29 6.28
CA ARG A 44 2.08 9.08 5.38
C ARG A 44 2.00 7.67 4.82
N VAL A 45 1.94 7.57 3.51
CA VAL A 45 1.90 6.29 2.81
C VAL A 45 3.26 5.99 2.21
N THR A 46 3.80 4.82 2.52
CA THR A 46 5.00 4.25 1.90
C THR A 46 4.60 2.95 1.22
N THR A 47 5.04 2.74 -0.01
CA THR A 47 4.77 1.49 -0.74
C THR A 47 6.09 0.91 -1.21
N ALA A 48 6.39 -0.32 -0.79
CA ALA A 48 7.52 -1.10 -1.24
C ALA A 48 7.01 -2.23 -2.13
N LEU A 49 7.61 -2.37 -3.31
CA LEU A 49 7.32 -3.47 -4.23
C LEU A 49 8.46 -4.49 -4.14
N PHE A 50 8.15 -5.78 -4.10
CA PHE A 50 9.15 -6.83 -4.03
C PHE A 50 8.85 -8.00 -4.97
N ASP A 51 9.91 -8.59 -5.52
CA ASP A 51 9.94 -9.88 -6.20
C ASP A 51 11.14 -10.69 -5.68
N ASN A 52 11.98 -11.26 -6.54
CA ASN A 52 13.31 -11.78 -6.16
C ASN A 52 14.29 -10.66 -5.73
N SER A 53 13.91 -9.41 -5.88
CA SER A 53 14.58 -8.15 -5.55
C SER A 53 13.55 -7.14 -5.03
N TYR A 54 13.93 -6.13 -4.25
CA TYR A 54 12.98 -5.13 -3.73
C TYR A 54 13.31 -3.73 -4.25
N GLU A 55 12.27 -2.90 -4.43
CA GLU A 55 12.34 -1.49 -4.80
C GLU A 55 11.59 -0.65 -3.74
N LEU A 56 12.15 0.52 -3.40
CA LEU A 56 11.69 1.40 -2.32
C LEU A 56 11.29 2.78 -2.82
#